data_AF-A0A6G0ZGI0-F1
#
_entry.id   AF-A0A6G0ZGI0-F1
#
_cell.length_a   1.000
_cell.length_b   1.000
_cell.length_c   1.000
_cell.angle_alpha   90.00
_cell.angle_beta   90.00
_cell.angle_gamma   90.00
#
_symmetry.space_group_name_H-M   'P 1'
#
loop_
_entity.id
_entity.type
_entity.pdbx_description
1 polymer ?
#
loop_
_entity_poly.entity_id
_entity_poly.type
_entity_poly.pdbx_seq_one_letter_code
_entity_poly.pdbx_strand_id
1 'polypeptide(L)'
;MGIAWFCLLLISFNVCNAEDVRTIRKPKDISMADTDEYKDILNNGSECTKNFLTWIKDNIKDDIRCTDEGVDPIKCETKEGSTIETNLEVWNQLPLSIRDQWSMTTINKNLPEGISISTD
;
A
#
# COMPACT_ATOMS: atom_id res chain seq x y z
N MET A 1 27.55 52.36 -3.03
CA MET A 1 26.67 51.65 -3.98
C MET A 1 27.26 50.24 -4.09
N GLY A 2 26.71 49.17 -3.55
CA GLY A 2 25.35 48.78 -3.19
C GLY A 2 25.37 47.26 -3.29
N ILE A 3 26.19 46.61 -2.45
CA ILE A 3 26.28 45.15 -2.34
C ILE A 3 25.09 44.72 -1.51
N ALA A 4 23.97 44.50 -2.17
CA ALA A 4 22.83 43.76 -1.67
C ALA A 4 21.83 43.77 -2.81
N TRP A 5 21.77 42.70 -3.59
CA TRP A 5 20.57 42.23 -4.29
C TRP A 5 20.99 41.27 -5.38
N PHE A 6 21.11 39.99 -5.01
CA PHE A 6 20.57 38.90 -5.83
C PHE A 6 20.49 37.58 -5.03
N CYS A 7 20.30 37.65 -3.71
CA CYS A 7 19.89 36.50 -2.88
C CYS A 7 18.35 36.43 -2.77
N LEU A 8 17.64 36.65 -3.87
CA LEU A 8 16.17 36.61 -3.95
C LEU A 8 15.64 35.50 -4.87
N LEU A 9 16.46 34.47 -5.11
CA LEU A 9 15.99 33.18 -5.61
C LEU A 9 15.99 32.15 -4.46
N LEU A 10 15.58 32.60 -3.27
CA LEU A 10 15.18 31.70 -2.20
C LEU A 10 13.85 31.07 -2.61
N ILE A 11 13.96 29.87 -3.16
CA ILE A 11 13.22 28.72 -2.62
C ILE A 11 11.71 28.96 -2.59
N SER A 12 11.09 29.02 -3.77
CA SER A 12 9.76 28.44 -3.93
C SER A 12 9.92 26.94 -4.22
N PHE A 13 10.59 26.22 -3.31
CA PHE A 13 10.23 24.82 -3.12
C PHE A 13 8.82 24.90 -2.53
N ASN A 14 7.81 24.80 -3.38
CA ASN A 14 6.60 24.12 -2.98
C ASN A 14 7.08 22.74 -2.56
N VAL A 15 7.45 22.61 -1.28
CA VAL A 15 7.46 21.35 -0.58
C VAL A 15 6.03 20.87 -0.76
N CYS A 16 5.79 20.05 -1.78
CA CYS A 16 4.69 19.12 -1.73
C CYS A 16 4.93 18.39 -0.42
N ASN A 17 4.21 18.78 0.63
CA ASN A 17 4.00 17.91 1.76
C ASN A 17 3.40 16.68 1.10
N ALA A 18 4.22 15.66 0.86
CA ALA A 18 3.72 14.32 0.67
C ALA A 18 2.88 14.13 1.93
N GLU A 19 1.56 14.17 1.77
CA GLU A 19 0.66 14.03 2.89
C GLU A 19 1.12 12.76 3.61
N ASP A 20 1.44 12.89 4.90
CA ASP A 20 1.89 11.78 5.73
C ASP A 20 0.71 10.82 5.91
N VAL A 21 0.38 10.10 4.84
CA VAL A 21 -0.78 9.23 4.74
C VAL A 21 -0.27 7.82 4.88
N ARG A 22 -0.78 7.11 5.88
CA ARG A 22 -0.51 5.70 6.09
C ARG A 22 -1.71 4.89 5.64
N THR A 23 -1.55 4.03 4.66
CA THR A 23 -2.58 3.08 4.26
C THR A 23 -2.31 1.74 4.91
N ILE A 24 -3.31 1.14 5.55
CA ILE A 24 -3.25 -0.21 6.11
C ILE A 24 -4.25 -1.08 5.35
N ARG A 25 -3.80 -2.25 4.89
CA ARG A 25 -4.63 -3.25 4.21
C ARG A 25 -4.62 -4.57 4.95
N LYS A 26 -5.78 -5.19 5.13
CA LYS A 26 -5.92 -6.54 5.70
C LYS A 26 -6.94 -7.37 4.93
N PRO A 27 -6.69 -8.66 4.66
CA PRO A 27 -7.71 -9.54 4.07
C PRO A 27 -8.96 -9.61 4.96
N LYS A 28 -10.13 -9.48 4.36
CA LYS A 28 -11.45 -9.69 4.98
C LYS A 28 -11.90 -11.14 4.79
N ASP A 29 -11.63 -11.70 3.62
CA ASP A 29 -12.01 -13.06 3.24
C ASP A 29 -10.78 -13.89 2.88
N ILE A 30 -10.46 -14.87 3.73
CA ILE A 30 -9.33 -15.78 3.50
C ILE A 30 -9.59 -16.79 2.37
N SER A 31 -10.86 -17.02 2.02
CA SER A 31 -11.23 -17.95 0.96
C SER A 31 -10.95 -17.41 -0.44
N MET A 32 -10.65 -16.11 -0.58
CA MET A 32 -10.30 -15.50 -1.86
C MET A 32 -9.16 -16.26 -2.56
N ALA A 33 -8.18 -16.78 -1.80
CA ALA A 33 -7.00 -17.47 -2.34
C ALA A 33 -7.32 -18.84 -2.97
N ASP A 34 -8.53 -19.36 -2.74
CA ASP A 34 -9.02 -20.62 -3.29
C ASP A 34 -9.94 -20.42 -4.50
N THR A 35 -10.33 -19.18 -4.82
CA THR A 35 -11.17 -18.86 -5.97
C THR A 35 -10.46 -19.13 -7.30
N ASP A 36 -11.23 -19.46 -8.34
CA ASP A 36 -10.68 -19.69 -9.68
C ASP A 36 -10.05 -18.42 -10.25
N GLU A 37 -10.62 -17.26 -9.94
CA GLU A 37 -10.08 -15.97 -10.36
C GLU A 37 -8.69 -15.69 -9.75
N TYR A 38 -8.52 -15.94 -8.45
CA TYR A 38 -7.22 -15.81 -7.79
C TYR A 38 -6.18 -16.74 -8.42
N LYS A 39 -6.56 -18.00 -8.67
CA LYS A 39 -5.70 -18.99 -9.31
C LYS A 39 -5.34 -18.60 -10.74
N ASP A 40 -6.28 -18.03 -11.49
CA ASP A 40 -6.02 -17.57 -12.86
C ASP A 40 -4.96 -16.46 -12.88
N ILE A 41 -5.09 -15.44 -12.03
CA ILE A 41 -4.10 -14.36 -11.92
C ILE A 41 -2.76 -14.90 -11.44
N LEU A 42 -2.76 -15.84 -10.48
CA LEU A 42 -1.54 -16.50 -10.00
C LEU A 42 -0.84 -17.29 -11.11
N ASN A 43 -1.57 -17.80 -12.10
CA ASN A 43 -0.99 -18.57 -13.22
C ASN A 43 -0.58 -17.68 -14.40
N ASN A 44 -1.30 -16.59 -14.65
CA ASN A 44 -1.15 -15.76 -15.85
C ASN A 44 -0.49 -14.39 -15.60
N GLY A 45 -0.39 -13.94 -14.35
CA GLY A 45 0.16 -12.64 -13.99
C GLY A 45 1.66 -12.48 -14.24
N SER A 46 2.14 -11.24 -14.10
CA SER A 46 3.59 -10.93 -14.11
C SER A 46 4.31 -11.64 -12.96
N GLU A 47 5.62 -11.86 -13.09
CA GLU A 47 6.41 -12.52 -12.05
C GLU A 47 6.27 -11.86 -10.68
N CYS A 48 6.28 -10.52 -10.62
CA CYS A 48 6.03 -9.76 -9.39
C CYS A 48 4.64 -10.04 -8.80
N THR A 49 3.60 -10.07 -9.65
CA THR A 49 2.23 -10.39 -9.22
C THR A 49 2.15 -11.82 -8.68
N LYS A 50 2.79 -12.77 -9.37
CA LYS A 50 2.82 -14.18 -8.96
C LYS A 50 3.52 -14.35 -7.62
N ASN A 51 4.67 -13.72 -7.43
CA ASN A 51 5.41 -13.77 -6.17
C ASN A 51 4.58 -13.18 -5.03
N PHE A 52 3.91 -12.06 -5.27
CA PHE A 52 3.03 -11.43 -4.28
C PHE A 52 1.83 -12.31 -3.93
N LEU A 53 1.11 -12.84 -4.93
CA LEU A 53 -0.04 -13.70 -4.71
C LEU A 53 0.32 -15.08 -4.14
N THR A 54 1.50 -15.61 -4.45
CA THR A 54 2.02 -16.84 -3.83
C THR A 54 2.24 -16.60 -2.34
N TRP A 55 2.93 -15.52 -2.00
CA TRP A 55 3.16 -15.16 -0.60
C TRP A 55 1.85 -14.93 0.15
N ILE A 56 0.89 -14.20 -0.42
CA ILE A 56 -0.43 -14.02 0.20
C ILE A 56 -1.07 -15.38 0.45
N LYS A 57 -1.12 -16.27 -0.56
CA LYS A 57 -1.76 -17.58 -0.43
C LYS A 57 -1.12 -18.43 0.67
N ASP A 58 0.20 -18.44 0.75
CA ASP A 58 0.94 -19.22 1.74
C ASP A 58 0.74 -18.69 3.17
N ASN A 59 0.43 -17.39 3.32
CA ASN A 59 0.39 -16.70 4.61
C ASN A 59 -1.03 -16.21 4.99
N ILE A 60 -2.07 -16.48 4.18
CA ILE A 60 -3.41 -15.87 4.34
C ILE A 60 -4.09 -16.22 5.67
N LYS A 61 -3.63 -17.28 6.33
CA LYS A 61 -4.12 -17.74 7.63
C LYS A 61 -3.40 -17.07 8.82
N ASP A 62 -2.33 -16.30 8.57
CA ASP A 62 -1.40 -15.81 9.59
C ASP A 62 -1.54 -14.30 9.86
N ASP A 63 -2.78 -13.77 9.76
CA ASP A 63 -3.15 -12.35 9.97
C ASP A 63 -2.26 -11.37 9.19
N ILE A 64 -2.34 -11.47 7.85
CA ILE A 64 -1.60 -10.57 6.96
C ILE A 64 -2.02 -9.11 7.21
N ARG A 65 -1.00 -8.25 7.31
CA ARG A 65 -1.14 -6.80 7.34
C ARG A 65 -0.17 -6.17 6.36
N CYS A 66 -0.69 -5.38 5.43
CA CYS A 66 0.11 -4.58 4.52
C CYS A 66 0.02 -3.10 4.86
N THR A 67 1.14 -2.37 4.79
CA THR A 67 1.21 -0.93 5.07
C THR A 67 2.06 -0.18 4.05
N ASP A 68 1.64 1.02 3.67
CA ASP A 68 2.45 2.02 2.96
C ASP A 68 2.32 3.39 3.62
N GLU A 69 3.29 4.27 3.37
CA GLU A 69 3.31 5.67 3.82
C GLU A 69 3.14 6.63 2.63
N GLY A 70 2.06 6.45 1.86
CA GLY A 70 1.66 7.40 0.80
C GLY A 70 2.43 7.24 -0.51
N VAL A 71 3.57 6.54 -0.48
CA VAL A 71 4.36 6.12 -1.65
C VAL A 71 4.92 4.72 -1.40
N ASP A 72 5.27 4.03 -2.48
CA ASP A 72 5.97 2.75 -2.45
C ASP A 72 7.16 2.70 -1.49
N PRO A 73 7.46 1.53 -0.90
CA PRO A 73 6.82 0.23 -1.15
C PRO A 73 5.63 -0.06 -0.20
N ILE A 74 4.74 -0.96 -0.64
CA ILE A 74 3.78 -1.63 0.24
C ILE A 74 4.51 -2.76 0.95
N LYS A 75 4.63 -2.66 2.28
CA LYS A 75 5.24 -3.69 3.12
C LYS A 75 4.16 -4.57 3.72
N CYS A 76 4.23 -5.87 3.51
CA CYS A 76 3.32 -6.85 4.09
C CYS A 76 4.04 -7.73 5.10
N GLU A 77 3.40 -7.97 6.23
CA GLU A 77 3.89 -8.79 7.33
C GLU A 77 2.77 -9.69 7.86
N THR A 78 3.16 -10.84 8.38
CA THR A 78 2.29 -11.72 9.18
C THR A 78 2.60 -11.51 10.66
N LYS A 79 1.71 -11.98 11.52
CA LYS A 79 1.99 -12.00 12.97
C LYS A 79 3.20 -12.87 13.33
N GLU A 80 3.45 -13.93 12.55
CA GLU A 80 4.56 -14.87 12.74
C GLU A 80 5.90 -14.38 12.16
N GLY A 81 5.92 -13.20 11.53
CA GLY A 81 7.14 -12.53 11.08
C GLY A 81 7.59 -12.85 9.65
N SER A 82 6.79 -13.60 8.88
CA SER A 82 6.95 -13.67 7.42
C SER A 82 6.64 -12.31 6.80
N THR A 83 7.44 -11.87 5.83
CA THR A 83 7.33 -10.55 5.19
C THR A 83 7.50 -10.63 3.68
N ILE A 84 6.88 -9.67 2.98
CA ILE A 84 7.13 -9.38 1.56
C ILE A 84 7.00 -7.88 1.33
N GLU A 85 7.77 -7.35 0.39
CA GLU A 85 7.57 -6.00 -0.12
C GLU A 85 7.07 -6.08 -1.56
N THR A 86 6.09 -5.23 -1.88
CA THR A 86 5.57 -5.06 -3.23
C THR A 86 5.40 -3.57 -3.51
N ASN A 87 5.02 -3.23 -4.72
CA ASN A 87 4.69 -1.86 -5.09
C ASN A 87 3.19 -1.68 -5.34
N LEU A 88 2.77 -0.44 -5.34
CA LEU A 88 1.39 0.00 -5.51
C LEU A 88 0.91 -0.28 -6.93
N GLU A 89 1.81 -0.34 -7.91
CA GLU A 89 1.49 -0.78 -9.27
C GLU A 89 0.99 -2.23 -9.29
N VAL A 90 1.73 -3.18 -8.69
CA VAL A 90 1.33 -4.59 -8.58
C VAL A 90 0.01 -4.70 -7.82
N TRP A 91 -0.15 -3.96 -6.72
CA TRP A 91 -1.42 -3.92 -5.99
C TRP A 91 -2.57 -3.41 -6.86
N ASN A 92 -2.36 -2.33 -7.60
CA ASN A 92 -3.40 -1.71 -8.43
C ASN A 92 -3.76 -2.53 -9.67
N GLN A 93 -2.84 -3.37 -10.15
CA GLN A 93 -3.06 -4.30 -11.25
C GLN A 93 -3.90 -5.52 -10.84
N LEU A 94 -4.08 -5.77 -9.54
CA LEU A 94 -4.98 -6.82 -9.09
C LEU A 94 -6.44 -6.48 -9.48
N PRO A 95 -7.21 -7.46 -9.97
CA PRO A 95 -8.64 -7.30 -10.21
C PRO A 95 -9.40 -6.82 -8.97
N LEU A 96 -10.47 -6.05 -9.20
CA LEU A 96 -11.31 -5.50 -8.13
C LEU A 96 -11.88 -6.60 -7.23
N SER A 97 -12.31 -7.70 -7.82
CA SER A 97 -12.74 -8.93 -7.13
C SER A 97 -11.78 -9.43 -6.05
N ILE A 98 -10.47 -9.24 -6.25
CA ILE A 98 -9.42 -9.57 -5.27
C ILE A 98 -9.20 -8.41 -4.31
N ARG A 99 -9.12 -7.18 -4.81
CA ARG A 99 -8.87 -5.98 -3.98
C ARG A 99 -9.99 -5.71 -2.98
N ASP A 100 -11.25 -5.94 -3.36
CA ASP A 100 -12.44 -5.71 -2.53
C ASP A 100 -12.51 -6.70 -1.34
N GLN A 101 -11.77 -7.82 -1.44
CA GLN A 101 -11.57 -8.76 -0.33
C GLN A 101 -10.63 -8.23 0.74
N TRP A 102 -10.15 -7.00 0.61
CA TRP A 102 -9.31 -6.35 1.61
C TRP A 102 -10.05 -5.18 2.26
N SER A 103 -9.82 -5.01 3.55
CA SER A 103 -10.11 -3.77 4.26
C SER A 103 -8.98 -2.81 4.01
N MET A 104 -9.32 -1.54 3.76
CA MET A 104 -8.35 -0.46 3.61
C MET A 104 -8.67 0.60 4.66
N THR A 105 -7.65 1.07 5.37
CA THR A 105 -7.77 2.16 6.33
C THR A 105 -6.68 3.17 6.05
N THR A 106 -7.09 4.40 5.80
CA THR A 106 -6.20 5.50 5.46
C THR A 106 -6.12 6.44 6.66
N ILE A 107 -4.91 6.58 7.20
CA ILE A 107 -4.63 7.41 8.37
C ILE A 107 -3.81 8.60 7.89
N ASN A 108 -4.39 9.79 7.95
CA ASN A 108 -3.64 11.02 7.70
C ASN A 108 -2.98 11.46 9.02
N LYS A 109 -1.65 11.41 9.10
CA LYS A 109 -0.90 11.79 10.32
C LYS A 109 -1.03 13.29 10.64
N ASN A 110 -1.55 14.11 9.72
CA ASN A 110 -1.83 15.53 9.96
C ASN A 110 -3.22 15.80 10.56
N LEU A 111 -4.08 14.79 10.74
CA LEU A 111 -5.31 14.94 11.51
C LEU A 111 -5.06 14.70 13.00
N PRO A 112 -5.71 15.47 13.91
CA PRO A 112 -5.63 15.21 15.34
C PRO A 112 -6.05 13.77 15.66
N GLU A 113 -5.32 13.11 16.57
CA GLU A 113 -5.59 11.73 17.01
C GLU A 113 -7.08 11.53 17.30
N GLY A 114 -7.76 10.72 16.48
CA GLY A 114 -9.18 10.41 16.66
C GLY A 114 -10.04 10.36 15.40
N ILE A 115 -9.52 10.73 14.22
CA ILE A 115 -10.27 10.68 12.96
C ILE A 115 -9.56 9.76 11.96
N SER A 116 -9.96 8.48 11.93
CA SER A 116 -9.62 7.56 10.84
C SER A 116 -10.66 7.68 9.73
N ILE A 117 -10.24 7.92 8.49
CA ILE A 117 -11.14 7.93 7.33
C ILE A 117 -11.13 6.50 6.75
N SER A 118 -12.25 5.80 6.94
CA SER A 118 -12.56 4.59 6.17
C SER A 118 -13.10 5.01 4.83
N THR A 119 -12.39 4.69 3.75
CA THR A 119 -12.93 4.73 2.39
C THR A 119 -13.29 3.31 2.01
N ASP A 120 -14.60 3.06 1.84
CA ASP A 120 -15.17 1.84 1.26
C ASP A 120 -14.68 1.61 -0.17
#